data_AF-A0A529NU54-F1
#
_entry.id   AF-A0A529NU54-F1
#
_cell.length_a   1.000
_cell.length_b   1.000
_cell.length_c   1.000
_cell.angle_alpha   90.00
_cell.angle_beta   90.00
_cell.angle_gamma   90.00
#
_symmetry.space_group_name_H-M   'P 1'
#
loop_
_entity.id
_entity.type
_entity.pdbx_description
1 polymer ?
#
loop_
_entity_poly.entity_id
_entity_poly.type
_entity_poly.pdbx_seq_one_letter_code
_entity_poly.pdbx_strand_id
1 'polypeptide(L)' 'METFNQLLGRKGLVNILSLERSPIYVLGPVRNPGSFKYAPGMTILHAVALAGGLNQSSSEPWQQIEA' A
#
# COMPACT_ATOMS: atom_id res chain seq x y z
N MET A 1 -35.74 5.28 3.57
CA MET A 1 -35.90 4.64 2.24
C MET A 1 -36.83 5.43 1.32
N GLU A 2 -37.94 5.97 1.82
CA GLU A 2 -38.84 6.85 1.04
C GLU A 2 -38.16 8.09 0.44
N THR A 3 -37.31 8.77 1.23
CA THR A 3 -36.60 9.99 0.82
C THR A 3 -35.61 9.80 -0.33
N PHE A 4 -35.04 8.61 -0.49
CA PHE A 4 -34.08 8.30 -1.57
C PHE A 4 -34.76 8.19 -2.94
N ASN A 5 -35.98 7.64 -2.98
CA ASN A 5 -36.76 7.53 -4.22
C ASN A 5 -37.24 8.90 -4.73
N GLN A 6 -37.44 9.87 -3.83
CA GLN A 6 -37.93 11.21 -4.16
C GLN A 6 -36.87 12.09 -4.85
N LEU A 7 -35.58 11.82 -4.64
CA LEU A 7 -34.48 12.64 -5.19
C LEU A 7 -34.03 12.22 -6.60
N LEU A 8 -34.22 10.94 -6.97
CA LEU A 8 -33.65 10.39 -8.20
C LEU A 8 -34.66 10.25 -9.35
N GLY A 9 -35.97 10.42 -9.10
CA GLY A 9 -37.03 10.37 -10.13
C GLY A 9 -37.20 9.02 -10.85
N ARG A 10 -36.30 8.06 -10.61
CA ARG A 10 -36.27 6.69 -11.12
C ARG A 10 -35.56 5.79 -10.11
N LYS A 11 -35.93 4.50 -10.08
CA LYS A 11 -35.20 3.50 -9.28
C LYS A 11 -33.79 3.33 -9.85
N GLY A 12 -32.79 3.91 -9.19
CA GLY A 12 -31.37 3.69 -9.47
C GLY A 12 -30.74 2.77 -8.43
N LEU A 13 -29.85 1.88 -8.86
CA LEU A 13 -29.04 1.06 -7.96
C LEU A 13 -27.74 1.80 -7.65
N VAL A 14 -27.47 2.03 -6.36
CA VAL A 14 -26.17 2.52 -5.88
C VAL A 14 -25.43 1.34 -5.28
N ASN A 15 -24.30 0.96 -5.87
CA ASN A 15 -23.46 -0.10 -5.35
C ASN A 15 -22.24 0.51 -4.66
N ILE A 16 -22.21 0.45 -3.33
CA ILE A 16 -21.08 0.95 -2.53
C ILE A 16 -20.12 -0.22 -2.33
N LEU A 17 -19.19 -0.38 -3.26
CA LEU A 17 -18.14 -1.39 -3.16
C LEU A 17 -16.95 -0.78 -2.41
N SER A 18 -16.89 -0.99 -1.09
CA SER A 18 -15.68 -0.71 -0.32
C SER A 18 -14.65 -1.81 -0.63
N LEU A 19 -13.85 -1.58 -1.67
CA LEU A 19 -12.91 -2.56 -2.24
C LEU A 19 -11.48 -2.43 -1.72
N GLU A 20 -11.13 -1.31 -1.08
CA GLU A 20 -9.74 -1.05 -0.71
C GLU A 20 -9.48 -1.47 0.73
N ARG A 21 -8.68 -2.53 0.89
CA ARG A 21 -8.10 -2.92 2.17
C ARG A 21 -7.15 -1.84 2.67
N SER A 22 -7.00 -1.73 3.99
CA SER A 22 -6.05 -0.81 4.60
C SER A 22 -4.65 -0.98 3.97
N PRO A 23 -3.95 0.13 3.70
CA PRO A 23 -2.60 0.07 3.15
C PRO A 23 -1.63 -0.52 4.18
N ILE A 24 -0.48 -0.98 3.69
CA ILE A 24 0.68 -1.27 4.53
C ILE A 24 1.68 -0.11 4.48
N TYR A 25 2.55 -0.03 5.49
CA TYR A 25 3.60 0.97 5.57
C TYR A 25 4.96 0.28 5.54
N VAL A 26 5.83 0.68 4.62
CA VAL A 26 7.21 0.21 4.55
C VAL A 26 8.11 1.37 4.93
N LEU A 27 8.85 1.20 6.02
CA LEU A 27 9.69 2.21 6.66
C LEU A 27 11.13 1.69 6.81
N GLY A 28 12.07 2.59 7.10
CA GLY A 28 13.48 2.25 7.31
C GLY A 28 14.33 2.29 6.03
N PRO A 29 15.43 1.53 5.95
CA PRO A 29 16.42 1.61 4.86
C PRO A 29 15.94 0.89 3.58
N VAL A 30 14.84 1.39 3.02
CA VAL A 30 14.36 1.05 1.68
C VAL A 30 14.54 2.25 0.76
N ARG A 31 14.54 2.03 -0.55
CA ARG A 31 14.72 3.11 -1.53
C ARG A 31 13.57 4.11 -1.52
N ASN A 32 12.34 3.64 -1.41
CA ASN A 32 11.13 4.46 -1.39
C ASN A 32 10.26 4.11 -0.18
N PRO A 33 10.51 4.68 1.01
CA PRO A 33 9.63 4.51 2.16
C PRO A 33 8.25 5.12 1.91
N GLY A 34 7.19 4.52 2.46
CA GLY A 34 5.84 5.05 2.29
C GLY A 34 4.73 4.05 2.50
N SER A 35 3.52 4.44 2.10
CA SER A 35 2.35 3.58 2.11
C SER A 35 2.18 2.85 0.77
N PHE A 36 1.79 1.58 0.83
CA PHE A 36 1.59 0.73 -0.33
C PHE A 36 0.25 0.00 -0.23
N LYS A 37 -0.40 -0.22 -1.37
CA LYS A 37 -1.65 -0.98 -1.43
C LYS A 37 -1.40 -2.42 -0.99
N TYR A 38 -2.24 -2.92 -0.09
CA TYR A 38 -2.20 -4.32 0.32
C TYR A 38 -2.84 -5.19 -0.77
N ALA A 39 -2.16 -6.29 -1.12
CA ALA A 39 -2.70 -7.35 -1.96
C ALA A 39 -2.85 -8.66 -1.15
N PRO A 40 -3.97 -9.40 -1.27
CA PRO A 40 -4.11 -10.72 -0.64
C PRO A 40 -2.97 -11.66 -1.07
N GLY A 41 -2.40 -12.39 -0.11
CA GLY A 41 -1.27 -13.30 -0.37
C GLY A 41 0.10 -12.62 -0.53
N MET A 42 0.17 -11.30 -0.35
CA MET A 42 1.44 -10.57 -0.37
C MET A 42 2.35 -10.99 0.79
N THR A 43 3.65 -11.15 0.53
CA THR A 43 4.67 -11.46 1.52
C THR A 43 5.43 -10.19 1.89
N ILE A 44 6.26 -10.27 2.94
CA ILE A 44 7.18 -9.17 3.29
C ILE A 44 8.11 -8.85 2.12
N LEU A 45 8.58 -9.86 1.39
CA LEU A 45 9.47 -9.66 0.25
C LEU A 45 8.80 -8.86 -0.88
N HIS A 46 7.53 -9.11 -1.15
CA HIS A 46 6.76 -8.28 -2.10
C HIS A 46 6.68 -6.83 -1.64
N ALA A 47 6.45 -6.57 -0.35
CA ALA A 47 6.41 -5.21 0.18
C ALA A 47 7.76 -4.47 0.03
N VAL A 48 8.87 -5.16 0.32
CA VAL A 48 10.23 -4.60 0.14
C VAL A 48 10.53 -4.33 -1.33
N ALA A 49 10.11 -5.23 -2.23
CA ALA A 49 10.25 -5.05 -3.67
C ALA A 49 9.46 -3.83 -4.19
N LEU A 50 8.22 -3.64 -3.73
CA LEU A 50 7.40 -2.47 -4.05
C LEU A 50 8.03 -1.16 -3.56
N ALA A 51 8.70 -1.19 -2.40
CA ALA A 51 9.48 -0.07 -1.89
C ALA A 51 10.82 0.16 -2.64
N GLY A 52 11.08 -0.57 -3.73
CA GLY A 52 12.28 -0.45 -4.55
C GLY A 52 13.50 -1.24 -4.06
N GLY A 53 13.32 -2.10 -3.05
CA GLY A 53 14.40 -2.86 -2.41
C GLY A 53 15.09 -2.09 -1.28
N LEU A 54 16.02 -2.77 -0.60
CA LEU A 54 16.83 -2.16 0.46
C LEU A 54 17.75 -1.09 -0.12
N ASN A 55 17.93 -0.01 0.65
CA ASN A 55 18.91 1.02 0.32
C ASN A 55 20.30 0.49 0.68
N GLN A 56 21.10 0.13 -0.33
CA GLN A 56 22.47 -0.39 -0.16
C GLN A 56 23.43 0.60 0.52
N SER A 57 23.05 1.88 0.66
CA SER A 57 23.82 2.86 1.43
C SER A 57 23.84 2.59 2.94
N SER A 58 23.04 1.66 3.46
CA SER A 58 23.33 1.05 4.76
C SER A 58 24.44 0.01 4.58
N SER A 59 25.61 0.46 4.14
CA SER A 59 26.80 -0.37 4.16
C SER A 59 27.01 -0.81 5.60
N GLU A 60 26.97 -2.12 5.83
CA GLU A 60 27.46 -2.71 7.07
C GLU A 60 28.81 -2.06 7.43
N PRO A 61 29.02 -1.59 8.67
CA PRO A 61 30.24 -0.89 9.08
C PRO A 61 31.52 -1.63 8.67
N TRP A 62 31.44 -2.96 8.57
CA TRP A 62 32.51 -3.87 8.19
C TRP A 62 32.99 -3.70 6.74
N GLN A 63 32.11 -3.30 5.80
CA GLN A 63 32.52 -3.04 4.41
C GLN A 63 33.40 -1.78 4.30
N GLN A 64 33.31 -0.88 5.27
CA GLN A 64 34.08 0.35 5.31
C GLN A 64 35.51 0.15 5.81
N ILE A 65 35.82 -1.04 6.35
CA ILE A 65 37.15 -1.39 6.87
C ILE A 65 38.03 -2.02 5.76
N GLU A 66 37.42 -2.50 4.68
CA GLU A 66 38.10 -3.19 3.57
C GLU A 66 38.34 -2.31 2.33
N ALA A 67 37.96 -1.03 2.37
CA ALA A 67 38.13 -0.04 1.30
C ALA A 67 39.26 0.96 1.61
#